data_AF-A0A2V5EGJ6-F1
#
_entry.id   AF-A0A2V5EGJ6-F1
#
_cell.length_a   1.000
_cell.length_b   1.000
_cell.length_c   1.000
_cell.angle_alpha   90.00
_cell.angle_beta   90.00
_cell.angle_gamma   90.00
#
_symmetry.space_group_name_H-M   'P 1'
#
loop_
_entity.id
_entity.type
_entity.pdbx_description
1 polymer ?
#
loop_
_entity_poly.entity_id
_entity_poly.type
_entity_poly.pdbx_seq_one_letter_code
_entity_poly.pdbx_strand_id
1 'polypeptide(L)'
;MTRLTVQSGDFLQGEGEYRNGSLTLKTPRSPSPGERISLARISDLRLASLESSRSLGSALGWGVAGALVAGPVGLLAGLWLGGKEEEATFLATFKDGRKLMAITDGKTWSKIDDSWRQHKRPANQD
;
A
#
# COMPACT_ATOMS: atom_id res chain seq x y z
N MET A 1 -5.96 -12.97 -3.57
CA MET A 1 -6.28 -11.66 -4.18
C MET A 1 -5.47 -10.63 -3.42
N THR A 2 -4.77 -9.74 -4.11
CA THR A 2 -3.73 -8.93 -3.49
C THR A 2 -4.25 -7.50 -3.39
N ARG A 3 -4.87 -7.18 -2.24
CA ARG A 3 -5.60 -5.92 -2.02
C ARG A 3 -4.68 -4.89 -1.40
N LEU A 4 -4.95 -3.62 -1.70
CA LEU A 4 -4.32 -2.48 -1.06
C LEU A 4 -5.38 -1.42 -0.80
N THR A 5 -5.17 -0.60 0.21
CA THR A 5 -6.05 0.51 0.55
C THR A 5 -5.33 1.82 0.26
N VAL A 6 -5.88 2.62 -0.66
CA VAL A 6 -5.41 3.97 -0.95
C VAL A 6 -5.77 4.88 0.21
N GLN A 7 -4.76 5.45 0.86
CA GLN A 7 -4.92 6.39 1.96
C GLN A 7 -4.93 7.84 1.48
N SER A 8 -4.05 8.18 0.54
CA SER A 8 -3.92 9.55 0.03
C SER A 8 -3.12 9.61 -1.27
N GLY A 9 -3.09 10.80 -1.89
CA GLY A 9 -2.39 11.08 -3.14
C GLY A 9 -3.35 11.54 -4.23
N ASP A 10 -3.01 11.27 -5.48
CA ASP A 10 -3.78 11.67 -6.67
C ASP A 10 -4.87 10.67 -7.08
N PHE A 11 -5.13 9.68 -6.22
CA PHE A 11 -6.09 8.59 -6.44
C PHE A 11 -7.21 8.68 -5.40
N LEU A 12 -8.40 8.18 -5.75
CA LEU A 12 -9.52 8.13 -4.82
C LEU A 12 -9.19 7.17 -3.68
N GLN A 13 -9.47 7.61 -2.45
CA GLN A 13 -9.30 6.79 -1.26
C GLN A 13 -10.19 5.55 -1.31
N GLY A 14 -9.71 4.46 -0.72
CA GLY A 14 -10.43 3.19 -0.62
C GLY A 14 -9.71 2.04 -1.31
N GLU A 15 -10.46 1.01 -1.69
CA GLU A 15 -9.90 -0.24 -2.19
C GLU A 15 -9.23 -0.09 -3.56
N GLY A 16 -8.02 -0.65 -3.67
CA GLY A 16 -7.31 -0.92 -4.90
C GLY A 16 -6.84 -2.37 -4.95
N GLU A 17 -6.37 -2.78 -6.12
CA GLU A 17 -5.90 -4.14 -6.35
C GLU A 17 -4.51 -4.13 -6.98
N TYR A 18 -3.64 -5.02 -6.53
CA TYR A 18 -2.42 -5.38 -7.23
C TYR A 18 -2.60 -6.72 -7.95
N ARG A 19 -2.36 -6.75 -9.26
CA ARG A 19 -2.42 -7.99 -10.05
C ARG A 19 -1.50 -7.92 -11.25
N ASN A 20 -0.65 -8.94 -11.42
CA ASN A 20 0.25 -9.11 -12.57
C ASN A 20 1.10 -7.85 -12.85
N GLY A 21 1.83 -7.36 -11.85
CA GLY A 21 2.73 -6.20 -12.03
C GLY A 21 2.02 -4.88 -12.32
N SER A 22 0.71 -4.77 -12.01
CA SER A 22 -0.06 -3.54 -12.17
C SER A 22 -0.97 -3.28 -10.98
N LEU A 23 -1.17 -2.00 -10.69
CA LEU A 23 -2.11 -1.49 -9.69
C LEU A 23 -3.40 -1.08 -10.41
N THR A 24 -4.55 -1.50 -9.92
CA THR A 24 -5.86 -0.99 -10.33
C THR A 24 -6.34 -0.03 -9.24
N LEU A 25 -6.40 1.27 -9.56
CA LEU A 25 -6.69 2.35 -8.62
C LEU A 25 -7.85 3.19 -9.11
N LYS A 26 -8.79 3.53 -8.22
CA LYS A 26 -9.91 4.41 -8.57
C LYS A 26 -9.43 5.85 -8.73
N THR A 27 -9.92 6.54 -9.75
CA THR A 27 -9.65 7.97 -9.97
C THR A 27 -10.97 8.71 -10.15
N PRO A 28 -11.01 10.05 -9.95
CA PRO A 28 -12.23 10.82 -10.22
C PRO A 28 -12.75 10.66 -11.65
N ARG A 29 -11.84 10.41 -12.62
CA ARG A 29 -12.18 10.18 -14.03
C ARG A 29 -12.57 8.74 -14.34
N SER A 30 -12.17 7.78 -13.50
CA SER A 30 -12.51 6.36 -13.64
C SER A 30 -12.77 5.76 -12.26
N PRO A 31 -13.99 5.95 -11.71
CA PRO A 31 -14.33 5.47 -10.38
C PRO A 31 -14.64 3.97 -10.32
N SER A 32 -15.00 3.35 -11.46
CA SER A 32 -15.21 1.90 -11.58
C SER A 32 -14.92 1.43 -13.02
N PRO A 33 -14.13 0.35 -13.24
CA PRO A 33 -13.44 -0.48 -12.23
C PRO A 33 -12.16 0.16 -11.66
N GLY A 34 -11.74 1.32 -12.18
CA GLY A 34 -10.49 1.99 -11.83
C GLY A 34 -9.49 2.01 -13.00
N GLU A 35 -8.46 2.85 -12.88
CA GLU A 35 -7.34 2.92 -13.82
C GLU A 35 -6.32 1.82 -13.50
N ARG A 36 -5.96 1.01 -14.50
CA ARG A 36 -4.89 0.01 -14.39
C ARG A 36 -3.55 0.63 -14.78
N ILE A 37 -2.60 0.64 -13.85
CA ILE A 37 -1.30 1.29 -13.98
C ILE A 37 -0.19 0.26 -13.72
N SER A 38 0.68 0.05 -14.70
CA SER A 38 1.85 -0.84 -14.56
C SER A 38 2.85 -0.31 -13.53
N LEU A 39 3.47 -1.19 -12.75
CA LEU A 39 4.57 -0.85 -11.85
C LEU A 39 5.77 -0.23 -12.60
N ALA A 40 5.95 -0.52 -13.90
CA ALA A 40 6.99 0.10 -14.73
C ALA A 40 6.78 1.62 -14.91
N ARG A 41 5.58 2.14 -14.62
CA ARG A 41 5.29 3.58 -14.58
C ARG A 41 5.66 4.23 -13.25
N ILE A 42 6.09 3.47 -12.24
CA ILE A 42 6.56 4.01 -10.96
C ILE A 42 8.02 4.40 -11.10
N SER A 43 8.33 5.69 -10.92
CA SER A 43 9.69 6.21 -10.92
C SER A 43 10.39 5.99 -9.58
N ASP A 44 9.65 6.11 -8.47
CA ASP A 44 10.16 5.99 -7.11
C ASP A 44 9.16 5.22 -6.24
N LEU A 45 9.64 4.24 -5.49
CA LEU A 45 8.85 3.39 -4.59
C LEU A 45 9.56 3.36 -3.24
N ARG A 46 8.86 3.71 -2.16
CA ARG A 46 9.43 3.79 -0.81
C ARG A 46 8.52 3.13 0.21
N LEU A 47 9.11 2.32 1.09
CA LEU A 47 8.45 1.84 2.29
C LEU A 47 8.48 2.97 3.34
N ALA A 48 7.32 3.39 3.82
CA ALA A 48 7.21 4.38 4.89
C ALA A 48 7.12 3.74 6.27
N SER A 49 6.39 2.63 6.40
CA SER A 49 6.26 1.92 7.67
C SER A 49 6.03 0.44 7.43
N LEU A 50 6.58 -0.38 8.32
CA LEU A 50 6.26 -1.80 8.46
C LEU A 50 5.81 -2.01 9.91
N GLU A 51 4.51 -2.07 10.14
CA GLU A 51 3.95 -2.34 11.46
C GLU A 51 3.68 -3.83 11.62
N SER A 52 4.48 -4.49 12.46
CA SER A 52 4.29 -5.89 12.82
C SER A 52 3.32 -5.98 14.00
N SER A 53 2.34 -6.88 13.93
CA SER A 53 1.31 -7.12 14.96
C SER A 53 1.87 -7.45 16.35
N ARG A 54 3.18 -7.72 16.48
CA ARG A 54 3.87 -7.85 17.78
C ARG A 54 3.86 -6.56 18.61
N SER A 55 3.82 -5.37 18.02
CA SER A 55 3.78 -4.10 18.78
C SER A 55 2.41 -3.83 19.43
N LEU A 56 1.33 -4.28 18.79
CA LEU A 56 -0.04 -4.13 19.29
C LEU A 56 -0.30 -4.97 20.54
N GLY A 57 0.31 -6.15 20.65
CA GLY A 57 0.26 -6.98 21.87
C GLY A 57 0.88 -6.31 23.10
N SER A 58 1.82 -5.37 22.90
CA SER A 58 2.42 -4.56 23.98
C SER A 58 1.59 -3.31 24.31
N ALA A 59 0.78 -2.83 23.36
CA ALA A 59 -0.03 -1.60 23.48
C ALA A 59 -1.43 -1.82 24.08
N LEU A 60 -1.92 -3.06 24.14
CA LEU A 60 -3.20 -3.42 24.78
C LEU A 60 -3.26 -3.12 26.29
N GLY A 61 -2.12 -2.81 26.93
CA GLY A 61 -2.07 -2.38 28.33
C GLY A 61 -2.61 -0.97 28.60
N TRP A 62 -2.79 -0.11 27.58
CA TRP A 62 -3.25 1.29 27.70
C TRP A 62 -4.56 1.53 26.92
N GLY A 63 -5.51 0.62 27.07
CA GLY A 63 -6.63 0.33 26.15
C GLY A 63 -7.72 1.39 25.87
N VAL A 64 -7.54 2.68 26.16
CA VAL A 64 -8.56 3.69 25.81
C VAL A 64 -7.98 4.95 25.14
N ALA A 65 -6.74 5.34 25.46
CA ALA A 65 -6.14 6.55 24.90
C ALA A 65 -5.60 6.38 23.46
N GLY A 66 -5.19 5.17 23.07
CA GLY A 66 -4.57 4.93 21.75
C GLY A 66 -5.55 5.02 20.57
N ALA A 67 -6.82 4.65 20.77
CA ALA A 67 -7.82 4.61 19.70
C ALA A 67 -8.22 6.01 19.19
N LEU A 68 -8.16 7.04 20.06
CA LEU A 68 -8.51 8.41 19.70
C LEU A 68 -7.40 9.12 18.92
N VAL A 69 -6.14 8.69 19.05
CA VAL A 69 -4.97 9.33 18.43
C VAL A 69 -4.73 8.83 17.01
N ALA A 70 -5.11 7.59 16.69
CA ALA A 70 -4.80 6.98 15.40
C ALA A 70 -5.69 7.46 14.24
N GLY A 71 -6.75 8.24 14.51
CA GLY A 71 -7.62 8.82 13.48
C GLY A 71 -8.27 7.77 12.55
N PRO A 72 -8.83 8.18 11.41
CA PRO A 72 -9.43 7.26 10.43
C PRO A 72 -8.46 6.17 9.95
N VAL A 73 -7.16 6.49 9.89
CA VAL A 73 -6.10 5.56 9.47
C VAL A 73 -5.97 4.42 10.48
N GLY A 74 -6.08 4.69 11.78
CA GLY A 74 -6.07 3.69 12.84
C GLY A 74 -7.29 2.76 12.83
N LEU A 75 -8.45 3.26 12.39
CA LEU A 75 -9.64 2.42 12.19
C LEU A 75 -9.48 1.49 10.98
N LEU A 76 -8.84 1.95 9.90
CA LEU A 76 -8.56 1.12 8.72
C LEU A 76 -7.54 0.03 9.02
N ALA A 77 -6.50 0.34 9.80
CA ALA A 77 -5.62 -0.65 10.40
C ALA A 77 -6.43 -1.61 11.28
N GLY A 78 -7.26 -1.11 12.21
CA GLY A 78 -8.10 -1.93 13.10
C GLY A 78 -8.98 -2.97 12.40
N LEU A 79 -9.52 -2.68 11.22
CA LEU A 79 -10.30 -3.65 10.43
C LEU A 79 -9.41 -4.70 9.71
N TRP A 80 -8.19 -4.34 9.31
CA TRP A 80 -7.23 -5.27 8.67
C TRP A 80 -6.46 -6.12 9.68
N LEU A 81 -6.23 -5.60 10.89
CA LEU A 81 -5.56 -6.23 12.02
C LEU A 81 -6.30 -7.45 12.60
N GLY A 82 -7.49 -7.78 12.10
CA GLY A 82 -8.21 -9.01 12.42
C GLY A 82 -7.49 -10.31 11.99
N GLY A 83 -6.39 -10.22 11.24
CA GLY A 83 -5.62 -11.41 10.83
C GLY A 83 -4.13 -11.14 10.73
N LYS A 84 -3.39 -11.41 11.82
CA LYS A 84 -1.98 -11.90 11.95
C LYS A 84 -0.85 -11.40 11.01
N GLU A 85 -1.09 -10.56 10.02
CA GLU A 85 -0.16 -10.23 8.95
C GLU A 85 0.40 -8.82 9.15
N GLU A 86 1.67 -8.63 8.81
CA GLU A 86 2.38 -7.36 8.95
C GLU A 86 1.81 -6.35 7.96
N GLU A 87 1.57 -5.12 8.41
CA GLU A 87 1.07 -4.04 7.56
C GLU A 87 2.23 -3.20 7.02
N ALA A 88 2.26 -3.03 5.70
CA ALA A 88 3.24 -2.22 4.99
C ALA A 88 2.54 -0.98 4.41
N THR A 89 2.96 0.19 4.88
CA THR A 89 2.58 1.48 4.29
C THR A 89 3.68 1.92 3.33
N PHE A 90 3.31 2.18 2.07
CA PHE A 90 4.27 2.59 1.05
C PHE A 90 3.81 3.83 0.28
N LEU A 91 4.80 4.53 -0.27
CA LEU A 91 4.61 5.64 -1.19
C LEU A 91 5.13 5.26 -2.57
N ALA A 92 4.36 5.59 -3.60
CA ALA A 92 4.77 5.49 -4.99
C ALA A 92 4.66 6.85 -5.67
N THR A 93 5.70 7.24 -6.40
CA THR A 93 5.66 8.35 -7.36
C THR A 93 5.68 7.77 -8.77
N PHE A 94 4.70 8.15 -9.58
CA PHE A 94 4.58 7.75 -10.97
C PHE A 94 5.36 8.71 -11.88
N LYS A 95 5.79 8.21 -13.05
CA LYS A 95 6.50 8.98 -14.08
C LYS A 95 5.70 10.17 -14.60
N ASP A 96 4.37 10.15 -14.48
CA ASP A 96 3.48 11.26 -14.82
C ASP A 96 3.35 12.30 -13.69
N GLY A 97 4.11 12.16 -12.61
CA GLY A 97 4.14 13.07 -11.47
C GLY A 97 3.15 12.72 -10.35
N ARG A 98 2.17 11.85 -10.62
CA ARG A 98 1.18 11.43 -9.61
C ARG A 98 1.84 10.71 -8.44
N LYS A 99 1.24 10.82 -7.27
CA LYS A 99 1.69 10.23 -6.01
C LYS A 99 0.59 9.35 -5.43
N LEU A 100 1.00 8.28 -4.80
CA LEU A 100 0.13 7.33 -4.12
C LEU A 100 0.73 7.01 -2.76
N MET A 101 -0.11 7.03 -1.74
CA MET A 101 0.14 6.41 -0.45
C MET A 101 -0.88 5.31 -0.24
N ALA A 102 -0.41 4.09 -0.01
CA ALA A 102 -1.27 2.94 0.18
C ALA A 102 -0.76 2.01 1.29
N ILE A 103 -1.71 1.28 1.89
CA ILE A 103 -1.46 0.26 2.90
C ILE A 103 -1.77 -1.10 2.30
N THR A 104 -0.93 -2.09 2.59
CA THR A 104 -1.12 -3.48 2.16
C THR A 104 -0.42 -4.44 3.12
N ASP A 105 -0.62 -5.74 2.99
CA ASP A 105 0.10 -6.73 3.82
C ASP A 105 1.56 -6.91 3.35
N GLY A 106 2.41 -7.40 4.24
CA GLY A 106 3.84 -7.61 3.97
C GLY A 106 4.11 -8.53 2.77
N LYS A 107 3.27 -9.54 2.51
CA LYS A 107 3.44 -10.45 1.36
C LYS A 107 3.13 -9.72 0.05
N THR A 108 2.09 -8.88 0.05
CA THR A 108 1.76 -8.02 -1.08
C THR A 108 2.87 -7.01 -1.34
N TRP A 109 3.35 -6.34 -0.30
CA TRP A 109 4.45 -5.39 -0.40
C TRP A 109 5.69 -6.05 -1.01
N SER A 110 6.11 -7.21 -0.50
CA SER A 110 7.25 -7.96 -1.05
C SER A 110 7.08 -8.23 -2.54
N LYS A 111 5.88 -8.65 -2.99
CA LYS A 111 5.60 -8.87 -4.42
C LYS A 111 5.65 -7.60 -5.26
N ILE A 112 5.23 -6.46 -4.72
CA ILE A 112 5.26 -5.17 -5.41
C ILE A 112 6.72 -4.69 -5.54
N ASP A 113 7.48 -4.72 -4.44
CA ASP A 113 8.88 -4.29 -4.41
C ASP A 113 9.74 -5.16 -5.33
N ASP A 114 9.61 -6.50 -5.26
CA ASP A 114 10.33 -7.42 -6.13
C ASP A 114 10.00 -7.21 -7.60
N SER A 115 8.70 -7.10 -7.94
CA SER A 115 8.28 -6.89 -9.32
C SER A 115 8.77 -5.55 -9.87
N TRP A 116 8.72 -4.48 -9.07
CA TRP A 116 9.23 -3.18 -9.47
C TRP A 116 10.76 -3.19 -9.66
N ARG A 117 11.51 -3.84 -8.76
CA ARG A 117 12.98 -3.98 -8.87
C ARG A 117 13.39 -4.75 -10.11
N GLN A 118 12.67 -5.82 -10.45
CA GLN A 118 12.93 -6.58 -11.68
C GLN A 118 12.80 -5.71 -12.93
N HIS A 119 11.81 -4.81 -12.99
CA HIS A 119 11.65 -3.87 -14.10
C HIS A 119 12.71 -2.77 -14.14
N LYS A 120 13.36 -2.47 -13.01
CA LYS A 120 14.48 -1.52 -12.95
C LYS A 120 15.83 -2.13 -13.28
N ARG A 121 15.97 -3.46 -13.26
CA ARG A 121 17.23 -4.11 -13.65
C ARG A 121 17.41 -3.92 -15.17
N PRO A 122 18.50 -3.29 -15.63
CA PRO A 122 18.79 -3.22 -17.06
C PRO A 122 18.97 -4.65 -17.59
N ALA A 123 18.29 -4.97 -18.69
CA ALA A 123 18.51 -6.19 -19.44
C ALA A 123 19.86 -6.09 -20.16
N ASN A 124 20.97 -6.25 -19.42
CA ASN A 124 22.29 -6.41 -20.01
C ASN A 124 23.30 -6.96 -19.00
N GLN A 125 23.42 -8.29 -18.94
CA GLN A 125 24.68 -9.00 -18.66
C GLN A 125 24.59 -10.35 -19.38
N ASP A 126 24.98 -10.37 -20.65
CA ASP A 126 25.70 -11.44 -21.34
C ASP A 126 26.30 -10.87 -22.64
#